data_AF-A0A0B2QDL2-F1
#
_entry.id   AF-A0A0B2QDL2-F1
#
_cell.length_a   1.000
_cell.length_b   1.000
_cell.length_c   1.000
_cell.angle_alpha   90.00
_cell.angle_beta   90.00
_cell.angle_gamma   90.00
#
_symmetry.space_group_name_H-M   'P 1'
#
loop_
_entity.id
_entity.type
_entity.pdbx_description
1 polymer ?
#
loop_
_entity_poly.entity_id
_entity_poly.type
_entity_poly.pdbx_seq_one_letter_code
_entity_poly.pdbx_strand_id
1 'polypeptide(L)' 'NLIGKPVIVKLKWGMEYKGYPVSIDSFMNLQLANIEEYNEGQFIVNLEEILIR' A
#
# COMPACT_ATOMS: atom_id res chain seq x y z
N ASN A 1 -11.18 1.55 12.01
CA ASN A 1 -10.26 2.63 11.63
C ASN A 1 -8.88 2.03 11.30
N LEU A 2 -8.45 2.14 10.05
CA LEU A 2 -7.20 1.59 9.50
C LEU A 2 -6.09 2.64 9.31
N ILE A 3 -6.44 3.93 9.34
CA ILE A 3 -5.49 5.03 9.14
C ILE A 3 -4.36 4.96 10.17
N GLY A 4 -3.12 5.13 9.71
CA GLY A 4 -1.91 5.12 10.54
C GLY A 4 -1.50 3.74 11.09
N LYS A 5 -2.23 2.66 10.77
CA LYS A 5 -1.84 1.30 11.16
C LYS A 5 -1.07 0.63 10.02
N PRO A 6 -0.09 -0.24 10.30
CA PRO A 6 0.59 -0.98 9.25
C PRO A 6 -0.41 -1.90 8.54
N VAL A 7 -0.44 -1.85 7.22
CA VAL A 7 -1.27 -2.70 6.36
C VAL A 7 -0.45 -3.36 5.28
N ILE A 8 -0.98 -4.44 4.72
CA ILE A 8 -0.49 -5.06 3.50
C ILE A 8 -1.61 -4.94 2.46
N VAL A 9 -1.33 -4.27 1.35
CA VAL A 9 -2.25 -4.12 0.21
C VAL A 9 -1.76 -5.03 -0.91
N LYS A 10 -2.57 -6.02 -1.28
CA LYS A 10 -2.26 -6.95 -2.36
C LYS A 10 -3.10 -6.62 -3.59
N LEU A 11 -2.44 -6.27 -4.68
CA LEU A 11 -3.09 -6.04 -5.96
C LEU A 11 -3.42 -7.35 -6.66
N LYS A 12 -4.43 -7.32 -7.52
CA LYS A 12 -4.91 -8.48 -8.30
C LYS A 12 -3.79 -9.20 -9.05
N TRP A 13 -2.78 -8.47 -9.51
CA TRP A 13 -1.69 -8.99 -10.33
C TRP A 13 -0.42 -9.35 -9.54
N GLY A 14 -0.52 -9.45 -8.21
CA GLY A 14 0.56 -10.00 -7.39
C GLY A 14 1.53 -8.98 -6.77
N MET A 15 1.39 -7.69 -7.10
CA MET A 15 2.12 -6.63 -6.40
C MET A 15 1.58 -6.46 -4.98
N GLU A 16 2.48 -6.28 -4.03
CA GLU A 16 2.17 -6.10 -2.62
C GLU A 16 2.83 -4.83 -2.10
N TYR A 17 2.05 -4.01 -1.40
CA TYR A 17 2.51 -2.77 -0.79
C TYR A 17 2.30 -2.85 0.71
N LYS A 18 3.39 -2.77 1.47
CA LYS A 18 3.32 -2.73 2.94
C LYS A 18 3.60 -1.31 3.39
N GLY A 19 2.68 -0.69 4.12
CA GLY A 19 2.85 0.70 4.54
C GLY A 19 1.74 1.16 5.46
N TYR A 20 1.57 2.48 5.57
CA TYR A 20 0.61 3.10 6.47
C TYR A 20 -0.44 3.88 5.68
N PRO A 21 -1.75 3.58 5.83
CA PRO A 21 -2.80 4.34 5.17
C PRO A 21 -2.88 5.76 5.73
N VAL A 22 -2.80 6.73 4.84
CA VAL A 22 -3.01 8.16 5.10
C VAL A 22 -4.48 8.51 4.88
N SER A 23 -5.08 8.01 3.80
CA SER A 23 -6.49 8.19 3.48
C SER A 23 -7.08 6.98 2.75
N ILE A 24 -8.38 6.76 2.93
CA ILE A 24 -9.17 5.73 2.24
C ILE A 24 -10.55 6.33 1.95
N ASP A 25 -11.02 6.23 0.71
CA ASP A 25 -12.36 6.69 0.33
C ASP A 25 -13.39 5.55 0.22
N SER A 26 -14.64 5.89 -0.12
CA SER A 26 -15.74 4.92 -0.28
C SER A 26 -15.57 3.96 -1.46
N PHE A 27 -14.66 4.24 -2.38
CA PHE A 27 -14.33 3.39 -3.52
C PHE A 27 -13.11 2.51 -3.23
N MET A 28 -12.53 2.61 -2.03
CA MET A 28 -11.28 1.95 -1.66
C MET A 28 -10.11 2.38 -2.55
N ASN A 29 -10.07 3.66 -2.94
CA ASN A 29 -8.79 4.26 -3.29
C ASN A 29 -7.99 4.46 -2.01
N LEU A 30 -6.72 4.08 -1.99
CA LEU A 30 -5.85 4.14 -0.82
C LEU A 30 -4.66 5.06 -1.09
N GLN A 31 -4.45 6.04 -0.21
CA GLN A 31 -3.18 6.76 -0.11
C GLN A 31 -2.36 6.09 0.98
N LEU A 32 -1.19 5.55 0.62
CA LEU A 32 -0.24 4.95 1.57
C LEU A 32 0.99 5.84 1.69
N ALA A 33 1.65 5.79 2.85
CA ALA A 33 2.96 6.37 3.08
C ALA A 33 3.94 5.35 3.67
N ASN A 34 5.25 5.61 3.53
CA ASN A 34 6.35 4.75 3.97
C ASN A 34 6.16 3.30 3.51
N ILE A 35 6.12 3.11 2.19
CA ILE A 35 5.76 1.84 1.58
C ILE A 35 7.00 1.01 1.23
N GLU A 36 6.94 -0.29 1.52
CA GLU A 36 7.80 -1.30 0.92
C GLU A 36 7.02 -1.98 -0.22
N GLU A 37 7.51 -1.87 -1.45
CA GLU A 37 6.96 -2.54 -2.62
C GLU A 37 7.57 -3.93 -2.79
N TYR A 38 6.71 -4.91 -3.05
CA TYR A 38 7.06 -6.29 -3.32
C TYR A 38 6.39 -6.77 -4.61
N ASN A 39 7.11 -7.58 -5.38
CA ASN A 39 6.55 -8.34 -6.50
C ASN A 39 6.84 -9.82 -6.29
N GLU A 40 5.80 -10.66 -6.29
CA GLU A 40 5.90 -12.10 -6.03
C GLU A 40 6.68 -12.43 -4.73
N GLY A 41 6.54 -11.59 -3.70
CA GLY A 41 7.23 -11.75 -2.41
C GLY A 41 8.68 -11.25 -2.40
N GLN A 42 9.22 -10.80 -3.54
CA GLN A 42 10.54 -10.17 -3.61
C GLN A 42 10.44 -8.68 -3.38
N PHE A 43 11.26 -8.15 -2.45
CA PHE A 43 11.38 -6.70 -2.23
C PHE A 43 11.91 -6.02 -3.49
N ILE A 44 11.26 -4.91 -3.87
CA ILE A 44 11.63 -4.11 -5.04
C ILE A 44 12.25 -2.80 -4.58
N VAL A 45 11.49 -1.96 -3.88
CA VAL A 45 11.91 -0.60 -3.52
C VAL A 45 11.07 -0.05 -2.36
N ASN A 46 11.60 0.99 -1.71
CA ASN A 46 10.85 1.82 -0.78
C ASN A 46 10.27 3.04 -1.49
N LEU A 47 9.00 3.36 -1.22
CA LEU A 47 8.32 4.55 -1.72
C LEU A 47 7.89 5.41 -0.55
N GLU A 48 8.01 6.73 -0.68
CA GLU A 48 7.51 7.64 0.35
C GLU A 48 5.98 7.68 0.39
N GLU A 49 5.34 7.68 -0.79
CA GLU A 49 3.90 7.80 -0.95
C GLU A 49 3.40 7.13 -2.24
N ILE A 50 2.20 6.54 -2.20
CA ILE A 50 1.52 5.99 -3.39
C ILE A 50 -0.01 6.13 -3.27
N LEU A 51 -0.67 6.35 -4.40
CA LEU A 51 -2.12 6.28 -4.53
C LEU A 51 -2.52 5.02 -5.32
N ILE A 52 -3.26 4.13 -4.69
CA ILE A 52 -3.78 2.88 -5.26
C ILE A 52 -5.26 3.06 -5.60
N ARG A 53 -5.68 2.57 -6.77
CA ARG A 53 -7.06 2.60 -7.30
C ARG A 53 -7.51 1.21 -7.75
#